data_AF-A0A258YVQ1-F1
#
_entry.id   AF-A0A258YVQ1-F1
#
_cell.length_a   1.000
_cell.length_b   1.000
_cell.length_c   1.000
_cell.angle_alpha   90.00
_cell.angle_beta   90.00
_cell.angle_gamma   90.00
#
_symmetry.space_group_name_H-M   'P 1'
#
loop_
_entity.id
_entity.type
_entity.pdbx_description
1 polymer ?
#
loop_
_entity_poly.entity_id
_entity_poly.type
_entity_poly.pdbx_seq_one_letter_code
_entity_poly.pdbx_strand_id
1 'polypeptide(L)' 'MRSLILSSLLFTFALSAPVGGVAVLVKNSPITLYEITQEMKQSGMDATKSADALIRKKLEQLEAQEKKISVSAS' A
#
# COMPACT_ATOMS: atom_id res chain seq x y z
N MET A 1 15.78 28.10 -25.29
CA MET A 1 14.53 27.29 -25.16
C MET A 1 14.79 25.81 -24.88
N ARG A 2 15.71 25.12 -25.59
CA ARG A 2 16.05 23.70 -25.35
C ARG A 2 16.44 23.36 -23.89
N SER A 3 17.19 24.23 -23.21
CA SER A 3 17.63 23.98 -21.83
C SER A 3 16.50 23.99 -20.78
N LEU A 4 15.41 24.72 -21.05
CA LEU A 4 14.25 24.78 -20.13
C LEU A 4 13.41 23.49 -20.20
N ILE A 5 13.32 22.88 -21.38
CA ILE A 5 12.62 21.61 -21.57
C ILE A 5 13.37 20.49 -20.83
N LEU A 6 14.71 20.48 -20.91
CA LEU A 6 15.53 19.48 -20.22
C LEU A 6 15.43 19.62 -18.69
N SER A 7 15.41 20.86 -18.18
CA SER A 7 15.21 21.12 -16.75
C SER A 7 13.82 20.72 -16.25
N SER A 8 12.78 20.97 -17.06
CA SER A 8 11.41 20.56 -16.71
C SER A 8 11.25 19.04 -16.70
N LEU A 9 11.96 18.31 -17.57
CA LEU A 9 11.90 16.86 -17.64
C LEU A 9 12.64 16.20 -16.46
N LEU A 10 13.71 16.82 -15.95
CA LEU A 10 14.43 16.29 -14.79
C LEU A 10 13.64 16.41 -13.48
N PHE A 11 12.79 17.44 -13.38
CA PHE A 11 11.99 17.71 -12.18
C PHE A 11 10.90 16.65 -11.96
N THR A 12 10.32 16.09 -13.02
CA THR A 12 9.28 15.05 -12.91
C THR A 12 9.81 13.73 -12.36
N PHE A 13 11.07 13.37 -12.65
CA PHE A 13 11.70 12.18 -12.08
C PHE A 13 12.01 12.34 -10.58
N ALA A 14 12.40 13.54 -10.13
CA ALA A 14 12.70 13.81 -8.73
C ALA A 14 11.47 13.70 -7.82
N LEU A 15 10.26 13.87 -8.37
CA LEU A 15 8.98 13.75 -7.65
C LEU A 15 8.45 12.31 -7.59
N SER A 16 9.14 11.33 -8.18
CA SER A 16 8.72 9.93 -8.10
C SER A 16 9.00 9.37 -6.70
N ALA A 17 7.93 9.22 -5.91
CA ALA A 17 8.02 8.59 -4.60
C ALA A 17 8.24 7.07 -4.74
N PRO A 18 9.11 6.45 -3.93
CA PRO A 18 9.28 5.00 -3.95
C PRO A 18 8.01 4.32 -3.45
N VAL A 19 7.23 3.74 -4.36
CA VAL A 19 5.96 3.06 -4.07
C VAL A 19 6.12 1.59 -3.65
N GLY A 20 7.34 1.04 -3.66
CA GLY A 20 7.58 -0.41 -3.54
C GLY A 20 8.12 -0.92 -2.20
N GLY A 21 8.31 -0.06 -1.21
CA GLY A 21 8.87 -0.50 0.08
C GLY A 21 7.93 -1.41 0.85
N VAL A 22 8.42 -2.56 1.33
CA VAL A 22 7.69 -3.40 2.30
C VAL A 22 7.79 -2.73 3.66
N ALA A 23 6.64 -2.43 4.26
CA ALA A 23 6.57 -1.73 5.54
C ALA A 23 6.46 -2.71 6.71
N VAL A 24 5.62 -3.74 6.58
CA VAL A 24 5.31 -4.71 7.64
C VAL A 24 5.11 -6.09 7.02
N LEU A 25 5.57 -7.15 7.70
CA LEU A 25 5.31 -8.55 7.32
C LEU A 25 4.35 -9.18 8.33
N VAL A 26 3.24 -9.73 7.85
CA VAL A 26 2.23 -10.41 8.67
C VAL A 26 2.09 -11.85 8.19
N LYS A 27 2.54 -12.83 8.98
CA LYS A 27 2.48 -14.27 8.65
C LYS A 27 2.91 -14.57 7.19
N ASN A 28 4.10 -14.11 6.79
CA ASN A 28 4.64 -14.21 5.43
C ASN A 28 3.92 -13.40 4.32
N SER A 29 2.85 -12.66 4.61
CA SER A 29 2.27 -11.69 3.68
C SER A 29 2.90 -10.32 3.88
N PRO A 30 3.57 -9.75 2.86
CA PRO A 30 4.06 -8.37 2.95
C PRO A 30 2.89 -7.39 2.86
N ILE A 31 2.95 -6.34 3.68
CA ILE A 31 2.15 -5.12 3.57
C ILE A 31 3.10 -4.02 3.12
N THR A 32 2.77 -3.40 1.99
CA THR A 32 3.60 -2.37 1.37
C THR A 32 3.27 -0.97 1.91
N LEU A 33 4.21 -0.04 1.80
CA LEU A 33 3.97 1.38 2.06
C LEU A 33 2.87 1.95 1.15
N TYR A 34 2.74 1.43 -0.07
CA TYR A 34 1.67 1.79 -0.99
C TYR A 34 0.29 1.41 -0.43
N GLU A 35 0.12 0.19 0.06
CA GLU A 35 -1.14 -0.25 0.66
C GLU A 35 -1.48 0.59 1.90
N ILE A 36 -0.49 0.88 2.76
CA ILE A 36 -0.71 1.73 3.95
C ILE A 36 -1.13 3.13 3.53
N THR A 37 -0.42 3.75 2.59
CA THR A 37 -0.76 5.11 2.12
C THR A 37 -2.10 5.17 1.38
N GLN A 38 -2.48 4.11 0.67
CA GLN A 38 -3.79 4.00 0.05
C GLN A 38 -4.90 3.87 1.10
N GLU A 39 -4.70 3.04 2.11
CA GLU A 39 -5.65 2.89 3.23
C GLU A 39 -5.74 4.20 4.04
N MET A 40 -4.63 4.91 4.26
CA MET A 40 -4.63 6.23 4.89
C MET A 40 -5.49 7.23 4.08
N LYS A 41 -5.39 7.22 2.75
CA LYS A 41 -6.19 8.10 1.88
C LYS A 41 -7.67 7.73 1.91
N GLN A 42 -8.01 6.45 2.00
CA GLN A 42 -9.39 5.97 2.00
C GLN A 42 -10.07 6.15 3.36
N SER A 43 -9.34 5.90 4.45
CA SER A 43 -9.86 5.91 5.82
C SER A 43 -9.69 7.26 6.52
N GLY A 44 -8.81 8.14 6.02
CA GLY A 44 -8.43 9.39 6.67
C GLY A 44 -7.64 9.19 7.97
N MET A 45 -7.16 7.98 8.25
CA MET A 45 -6.48 7.63 9.50
C MET A 45 -4.96 7.79 9.38
N ASP A 46 -4.30 7.92 10.53
CA ASP A 46 -2.84 7.97 10.60
C ASP A 46 -2.19 6.66 10.10
N ALA A 47 -0.91 6.72 9.74
CA ALA A 47 -0.16 5.61 9.15
C ALA A 47 -0.16 4.35 10.05
N THR A 48 -0.05 4.56 11.36
CA THR A 48 -0.06 3.49 12.37
C THR A 48 -1.42 2.80 12.44
N LYS A 49 -2.51 3.57 12.57
CA LYS A 49 -3.88 3.05 12.61
C LYS A 49 -4.29 2.37 11.29
N SER A 50 -3.84 2.91 10.17
CA SER A 50 -4.07 2.33 8.85
C SER A 50 -3.30 1.02 8.68
N ALA A 51 -2.06 0.95 9.17
CA ALA A 51 -1.29 -0.29 9.20
C ALA A 51 -1.98 -1.35 10.09
N ASP A 52 -2.44 -0.98 11.28
CA ASP A 52 -3.17 -1.89 12.18
C ASP A 52 -4.46 -2.43 11.55
N ALA A 53 -5.22 -1.57 10.86
CA ALA A 53 -6.41 -1.97 10.12
C ALA A 53 -6.08 -2.98 9.00
N LEU A 54 -5.02 -2.73 8.24
CA LEU A 54 -4.54 -3.63 7.19
C LEU A 54 -4.03 -4.96 7.76
N ILE A 55 -3.28 -4.93 8.87
CA ILE A 55 -2.80 -6.12 9.57
C ILE A 55 -3.98 -6.98 9.99
N ARG A 56 -4.99 -6.40 10.62
CA ARG A 56 -6.20 -7.11 11.04
C ARG A 56 -6.93 -7.73 9.84
N LYS A 57 -7.14 -6.96 8.78
CA LYS A 57 -7.81 -7.44 7.56
C LYS A 57 -7.03 -8.61 6.92
N LYS A 58 -5.71 -8.54 6.88
CA LYS A 58 -4.86 -9.61 6.36
C LYS A 58 -4.89 -10.85 7.26
N LEU A 59 -4.86 -10.70 8.58
CA LEU A 59 -5.01 -11.82 9.51
C LEU A 59 -6.36 -12.51 9.34
N GLU A 60 -7.45 -11.75 9.24
CA GLU A 60 -8.80 -12.29 8.99
C GLU A 60 -8.87 -13.02 7.64
N GLN A 61 -8.25 -12.48 6.58
CA GLN A 61 -8.16 -13.14 5.27
C GLN A 61 -7.36 -14.45 5.31
N LEU A 62 -6.24 -14.49 6.05
CA LEU A 62 -5.44 -15.69 6.21
C LEU A 62 -6.21 -16.76 6.99
N GLU A 63 -6.88 -16.39 8.07
CA GLU A 63 -7.73 -17.31 8.81
C GLU A 63 -8.94 -17.80 8.01
N ALA A 64 -9.57 -16.93 7.22
CA ALA A 64 -10.66 -17.32 6.34
C ALA A 64 -10.20 -18.34 5.28
N GLN A 65 -9.00 -18.15 4.71
CA GLN A 65 -8.38 -19.13 3.81
C GLN A 65 -8.04 -20.45 4.52
N GLU A 66 -7.44 -20.40 5.71
CA GLU A 66 -7.15 -21.59 6.52
C GLU A 66 -8.45 -22.38 6.84
N LYS A 67 -9.53 -21.65 7.13
CA LYS A 67 -10.87 -22.22 7.41
C LYS A 67 -11.68 -22.51 6.14
N LYS A 68 -11.12 -22.33 4.94
CA LYS A 68 -11.75 -22.56 3.62
C LYS A 68 -13.08 -21.81 3.42
N ILE A 69 -13.22 -20.64 4.02
CA ILE A 69 -14.39 -19.79 3.86
C ILE A 69 -14.20 -19.00 2.56
N SER A 70 -14.94 -19.42 1.52
CA SER A 70 -14.95 -18.80 0.20
C SER A 70 -16.30 -18.13 -0.02
N VAL A 71 -16.28 -16.85 -0.39
CA VAL A 71 -17.50 -16.14 -0.80
C VAL A 71 -17.59 -16.24 -2.32
N SER A 72 -18.47 -17.11 -2.82
CA SER A 72 -18.85 -17.10 -4.23
C SER A 72 -19.82 -15.94 -4.44
N ALA A 73 -19.42 -14.95 -5.23
CA ALA A 73 -20.33 -13.92 -5.69
C ALA A 73 -21.22 -14.49 -6.81
N SER A 74 -22.53 -14.34 -6.67
CA SER A 74 -23.53 -14.48 -7.75
C SER A 74 -23.87 -13.12 -8.34
#